data_AF-A0A558ZXX5-F1
#
_entry.id   AF-A0A558ZXX5-F1
#
_cell.length_a   1.000
_cell.length_b   1.000
_cell.length_c   1.000
_cell.angle_alpha   90.00
_cell.angle_beta   90.00
_cell.angle_gamma   90.00
#
_symmetry.space_group_name_H-M   'P 1'
#
loop_
_entity.id
_entity.type
_entity.pdbx_description
1 polymer ?
#
loop_
_entity_poly.entity_id
_entity_poly.type
_entity_poly.pdbx_seq_one_letter_code
_entity_poly.pdbx_strand_id
1 'polypeptide(L)'
;DKPGKFKTITGIEHVDRLIDIDQSPIGRTPRSNPATYTGVFDDIRDLFAQTNEAKIRGYKKGRFSFNVKGGRCEACSGDGIIKIEMHFLPDVYVACEVCHGTRYNSETLEVHYKEKNISQVLDMTVNDAVEFFQHIPKIQRKLQTIKDVGLGYVTLGQPATTLSGGEAQRMKLASELHKRSTGKSFYILDEPTTGLHTEDIARLLKVLARFVDDGNTVLVIEHNLDVIKTADHIIDLGPEGGVGGGTIIATGTPEEVAANEASYTGHYLKGKLKHE
;
A
#
# COMPACT_ATOMS: atom_id res chain seq x y z
N ASP A 1 -4.68 -11.91 -16.67
CA ASP A 1 -5.65 -12.36 -17.70
C ASP A 1 -5.59 -11.48 -18.95
N LYS A 2 -6.04 -12.00 -20.10
CA LYS A 2 -6.26 -11.15 -21.29
C LYS A 2 -7.59 -10.40 -21.08
N PRO A 3 -7.63 -9.06 -21.20
CA PRO A 3 -8.89 -8.33 -21.10
C PRO A 3 -9.90 -8.86 -22.13
N GLY A 4 -11.18 -8.80 -21.77
CA GLY A 4 -12.27 -9.21 -22.67
C GLY A 4 -12.22 -8.44 -23.99
N LYS A 5 -12.72 -9.06 -25.07
CA LYS A 5 -12.81 -8.38 -26.36
C LYS A 5 -13.79 -7.20 -26.25
N PHE A 6 -13.34 -6.00 -26.57
CA PHE A 6 -14.20 -4.82 -26.72
C PHE A 6 -14.33 -4.46 -28.21
N LYS A 7 -15.42 -3.80 -28.60
CA LYS A 7 -15.60 -3.31 -29.98
C LYS A 7 -14.84 -1.99 -30.20
N THR A 8 -15.08 -1.02 -29.33
CA THR A 8 -14.43 0.30 -29.33
C THR A 8 -14.35 0.81 -27.89
N ILE A 9 -13.35 1.65 -27.60
CA ILE A 9 -13.22 2.42 -26.36
C ILE A 9 -13.13 3.89 -26.78
N THR A 10 -13.90 4.76 -26.14
CA THR A 10 -13.95 6.21 -26.41
C THR A 10 -13.62 6.97 -25.12
N GLY A 11 -13.14 8.21 -25.21
CA GLY A 11 -12.83 9.06 -24.06
C GLY A 11 -11.51 8.72 -23.35
N ILE A 12 -10.65 7.89 -23.96
CA ILE A 12 -9.33 7.52 -23.39
C ILE A 12 -8.39 8.73 -23.29
N GLU A 13 -8.59 9.73 -24.14
CA GLU A 13 -7.90 11.02 -24.13
C GLU A 13 -8.12 11.84 -22.84
N HIS A 14 -9.09 11.47 -22.02
CA HIS A 14 -9.34 12.06 -20.71
C HIS A 14 -8.55 11.40 -19.57
N VAL A 15 -7.91 10.25 -19.84
CA VAL A 15 -7.14 9.48 -18.85
C VAL A 15 -5.66 9.48 -19.21
N ASP A 16 -4.84 10.10 -18.37
CA ASP A 16 -3.39 10.15 -18.57
C ASP A 16 -2.70 8.89 -18.06
N ARG A 17 -3.27 8.26 -17.03
CA ARG A 17 -2.65 7.13 -16.32
C ARG A 17 -3.71 6.18 -15.79
N LEU A 18 -3.56 4.90 -16.09
CA LEU A 18 -4.35 3.82 -15.53
C LEU A 18 -3.53 3.14 -14.43
N ILE A 19 -4.09 3.02 -13.22
CA ILE A 19 -3.45 2.36 -12.08
C ILE A 19 -4.37 1.26 -11.57
N ASP A 20 -3.88 0.03 -11.65
CA ASP A 20 -4.53 -1.14 -11.05
C ASP A 20 -3.96 -1.37 -9.64
N ILE A 21 -4.84 -1.45 -8.64
CA ILE A 21 -4.49 -1.66 -7.24
C ILE A 21 -5.15 -2.95 -6.75
N ASP A 22 -4.43 -4.04 -6.99
CA ASP A 22 -4.78 -5.40 -6.61
C ASP A 22 -4.10 -5.84 -5.30
N GLN A 23 -4.47 -7.01 -4.81
CA GLN A 23 -3.90 -7.62 -3.60
C GLN A 23 -2.57 -8.35 -3.84
N SER A 24 -1.99 -8.25 -5.04
CA SER A 24 -0.70 -8.88 -5.32
C SER A 24 0.41 -8.33 -4.40
N PRO A 25 1.41 -9.15 -4.02
CA PRO A 25 2.47 -8.71 -3.11
C PRO A 25 3.23 -7.51 -3.66
N ILE A 26 3.54 -6.53 -2.81
CA ILE A 26 4.35 -5.35 -3.18
C ILE A 26 5.81 -5.70 -3.52
N GLY A 27 6.25 -6.90 -3.16
CA GLY A 27 7.55 -7.46 -3.49
C GLY A 27 7.61 -8.94 -3.18
N ARG A 28 8.48 -9.66 -3.91
CA ARG A 28 8.68 -11.11 -3.75
C ARG A 28 9.90 -11.47 -2.91
N THR A 29 10.60 -10.46 -2.39
CA THR A 29 11.84 -10.66 -1.64
C THR A 29 11.78 -9.91 -0.31
N PRO A 30 12.56 -10.36 0.70
CA PRO A 30 12.65 -9.66 1.99
C PRO A 30 13.23 -8.24 1.91
N ARG A 31 13.84 -7.88 0.78
CA ARG A 31 14.41 -6.54 0.51
C ARG A 31 13.33 -5.48 0.28
N SER A 32 12.18 -5.91 -0.20
CA SER A 32 11.00 -5.05 -0.32
C SER A 32 10.32 -4.96 1.03
N ASN A 33 9.98 -3.76 1.45
CA ASN A 33 9.29 -3.48 2.69
C ASN A 33 8.51 -2.15 2.54
N PRO A 34 7.63 -1.80 3.50
CA PRO A 34 6.89 -0.54 3.47
C PRO A 34 7.75 0.69 3.18
N ALA A 35 8.93 0.77 3.80
CA ALA A 35 9.79 1.94 3.67
C ALA A 35 10.45 2.05 2.29
N THR A 36 10.90 0.93 1.71
CA THR A 36 11.47 0.92 0.36
C THR A 36 10.40 1.10 -0.72
N TYR A 37 9.23 0.50 -0.54
CA TYR A 37 8.15 0.55 -1.53
C TYR A 37 7.57 1.97 -1.68
N THR A 38 7.36 2.68 -0.58
CA THR A 38 6.90 4.09 -0.60
C THR A 38 8.02 5.08 -0.93
N GLY A 39 9.26 4.61 -1.03
CA GLY A 39 10.44 5.45 -1.26
C GLY A 39 10.76 6.40 -0.09
N VAL A 40 10.16 6.22 1.09
CA VAL A 40 10.51 7.00 2.29
C VAL A 40 11.89 6.61 2.83
N PHE A 41 12.31 5.36 2.59
CA PHE A 41 13.62 4.88 3.03
C PHE A 41 14.76 5.67 2.39
N ASP A 42 14.60 6.15 1.15
CA ASP A 42 15.60 6.99 0.50
C ASP A 42 15.82 8.31 1.24
N ASP A 43 14.73 8.94 1.69
CA ASP A 43 14.78 10.17 2.47
C ASP A 43 15.41 9.94 3.86
N ILE A 44 15.11 8.79 4.48
CA ILE A 44 15.73 8.38 5.75
C ILE A 44 17.25 8.16 5.55
N ARG A 45 17.68 7.51 4.47
CA ARG A 45 19.11 7.30 4.19
C ARG A 45 19.84 8.61 3.94
N ASP A 46 19.20 9.55 3.25
CA ASP A 46 19.74 10.90 3.05
C ASP A 46 19.91 11.63 4.38
N LEU A 47 18.96 11.49 5.30
CA LEU A 47 19.07 12.04 6.66
C LEU A 47 20.23 11.42 7.46
N PHE A 48 20.36 10.09 7.46
CA PHE A 48 21.45 9.41 8.17
C PHE A 48 22.83 9.79 7.61
N ALA A 49 22.94 10.04 6.30
CA ALA A 49 24.18 10.52 5.69
C ALA A 49 24.53 11.97 6.09
N GLN A 50 23.59 12.74 6.64
CA GLN A 50 23.81 14.12 7.07
C GLN A 50 24.26 14.25 8.53
N THR A 51 24.24 13.17 9.32
CA THR A 51 24.68 13.18 10.72
C THR A 51 26.18 13.46 10.82
N ASN A 52 26.62 14.01 11.97
CA ASN A 52 28.02 14.34 12.19
C ASN A 52 28.92 13.10 12.13
N GLU A 53 28.47 12.00 12.73
CA GLU A 53 29.17 10.70 12.73
C GLU A 53 29.36 10.16 11.30
N ALA A 54 28.31 10.22 10.47
CA ALA A 54 28.39 9.82 9.08
C ALA A 54 29.36 10.71 8.29
N LYS A 55 29.29 12.03 8.47
CA LYS A 55 30.17 12.99 7.78
C LYS A 55 31.64 12.78 8.12
N ILE A 56 31.97 12.59 9.39
CA ILE A 56 33.36 12.34 9.85
C ILE A 56 33.91 11.06 9.21
N ARG A 57 33.09 10.02 9.10
CA ARG A 57 33.48 8.72 8.50
C ARG A 57 33.38 8.70 6.97
N GLY A 58 32.96 9.80 6.34
CA GLY A 58 32.75 9.88 4.88
C GLY A 58 31.60 9.01 4.36
N TYR A 59 30.65 8.64 5.22
CA TYR A 59 29.51 7.80 4.85
C TYR A 59 28.48 8.59 4.05
N LYS A 60 28.14 8.07 2.88
CA LYS A 60 27.07 8.59 2.01
C LYS A 60 25.80 7.75 2.18
N LYS A 61 24.69 8.17 1.58
CA LYS A 61 23.40 7.44 1.59
C LYS A 61 23.48 5.96 1.16
N GLY A 62 24.50 5.61 0.37
CA GLY A 62 24.77 4.23 -0.04
C GLY A 62 25.19 3.32 1.11
N ARG A 63 25.92 3.83 2.11
CA ARG A 63 26.29 3.07 3.31
C ARG A 63 25.06 2.58 4.07
N PHE A 64 24.02 3.40 4.09
CA PHE A 64 22.76 3.16 4.79
C PHE A 64 21.74 2.37 3.97
N SER A 65 22.15 1.74 2.87
CA SER A 65 21.28 0.89 2.05
C SER A 65 21.69 -0.57 2.18
N PHE A 66 20.82 -1.39 2.76
CA PHE A 66 21.00 -2.85 2.81
C PHE A 66 21.05 -3.52 1.41
N ASN A 67 20.63 -2.81 0.34
CA ASN A 67 20.64 -3.32 -1.03
C ASN A 67 22.01 -3.23 -1.73
N VAL A 68 22.97 -2.45 -1.21
CA VAL A 68 24.26 -2.23 -1.87
C VAL A 68 25.43 -2.61 -0.95
N LYS A 69 26.53 -3.05 -1.54
CA LYS A 69 27.76 -3.35 -0.80
C LYS A 69 28.28 -2.12 -0.08
N GLY A 70 28.86 -2.33 1.11
CA GLY A 70 29.49 -1.27 1.90
C GLY A 70 29.06 -1.30 3.36
N GLY A 71 27.81 -0.93 3.65
CA GLY A 71 27.29 -0.92 5.03
C GLY A 71 26.36 -2.09 5.39
N ARG A 72 25.86 -2.82 4.39
CA ARG A 72 25.04 -4.01 4.62
C ARG A 72 25.84 -5.14 5.26
N CYS A 73 25.15 -6.08 5.92
CA CYS A 73 25.76 -7.34 6.31
C CYS A 73 26.04 -8.19 5.06
N GLU A 74 27.31 -8.54 4.81
CA GLU A 74 27.68 -9.34 3.64
C GLU A 74 27.30 -10.83 3.80
N ALA A 75 27.20 -11.34 5.03
CA ALA A 75 26.84 -12.74 5.28
C ALA A 75 25.43 -13.09 4.78
N CYS A 76 24.46 -12.20 4.96
CA CYS A 76 23.09 -12.34 4.42
C CYS A 76 22.84 -11.44 3.21
N SER A 77 23.87 -10.82 2.64
CA SER A 77 23.75 -9.83 1.56
C SER A 77 22.75 -8.69 1.84
N GLY A 78 22.48 -8.37 3.10
CA GLY A 78 21.54 -7.34 3.56
C GLY A 78 20.09 -7.81 3.75
N ASP A 79 19.77 -9.08 3.55
CA ASP A 79 18.39 -9.57 3.74
C ASP A 79 18.00 -9.65 5.23
N GLY A 80 18.99 -9.81 6.12
CA GLY A 80 18.80 -9.99 7.57
C GLY A 80 18.34 -11.40 7.95
N ILE A 81 17.83 -12.16 6.99
CA ILE A 81 17.41 -13.55 7.12
C ILE A 81 18.16 -14.43 6.13
N ILE A 82 18.31 -15.71 6.46
CA ILE A 82 18.86 -16.75 5.59
C ILE A 82 17.73 -17.71 5.26
N LYS A 83 17.55 -17.99 3.97
CA LYS A 83 16.59 -18.98 3.47
C LYS A 83 17.23 -20.37 3.54
N ILE A 84 16.61 -21.28 4.27
CA ILE A 84 16.99 -22.69 4.32
C ILE A 84 16.01 -23.45 3.45
N GLU A 85 16.52 -24.01 2.35
CA GLU A 85 15.71 -24.81 1.44
C GLU A 85 15.50 -26.21 2.02
N MET A 86 14.22 -26.61 2.07
CA MET A 86 13.80 -27.89 2.61
C MET A 86 13.19 -28.72 1.48
N HIS A 87 13.62 -29.96 1.30
CA HIS A 87 13.22 -30.77 0.14
C HIS A 87 11.72 -31.09 0.06
N PHE A 88 11.03 -31.14 1.20
CA PHE A 88 9.62 -31.57 1.29
C PHE A 88 8.74 -30.62 2.09
N LEU A 89 9.31 -29.55 2.63
CA LEU A 89 8.61 -28.56 3.46
C LEU A 89 8.79 -27.17 2.83
N PRO A 90 7.87 -26.24 3.12
CA PRO A 90 8.09 -24.84 2.77
C PRO A 90 9.44 -24.34 3.30
N ASP A 91 10.09 -23.49 2.51
CA ASP A 91 11.37 -22.89 2.89
C ASP A 91 11.27 -22.17 4.24
N VAL A 92 12.27 -22.37 5.09
CA VAL A 92 12.32 -21.76 6.42
C VAL A 92 13.26 -20.56 6.37
N TYR A 93 12.83 -19.45 6.97
CA TYR A 93 13.64 -18.24 7.10
C TYR A 93 14.15 -18.13 8.53
N VAL A 94 15.47 -18.12 8.70
CA VAL A 94 16.12 -17.93 10.01
C VAL A 94 16.81 -16.57 10.05
N ALA A 95 16.89 -15.96 11.22
CA ALA A 95 17.68 -14.74 11.39
C ALA A 95 19.16 -15.01 11.05
N CYS A 96 19.80 -14.07 10.36
CA CYS A 96 21.22 -14.18 10.04
C CYS A 96 22.05 -14.22 11.33
N GLU A 97 22.93 -15.21 11.46
CA GLU A 97 23.76 -15.42 12.66
C GLU A 97 24.78 -14.29 12.90
N VAL A 98 25.14 -13.54 11.86
CA VAL A 98 26.16 -12.48 11.94
C VAL A 98 25.58 -11.13 12.36
N CYS A 99 24.44 -10.75 11.77
CA CYS A 99 23.82 -9.44 12.05
C CYS A 99 22.56 -9.54 12.92
N HIS A 100 22.13 -10.75 13.27
CA HIS A 100 20.93 -11.03 14.08
C HIS A 100 19.67 -10.31 13.55
N GLY A 101 19.51 -10.23 12.24
CA GLY A 101 18.37 -9.57 11.59
C GLY A 101 18.54 -8.08 11.28
N THR A 102 19.58 -7.42 11.80
CA THR A 102 19.75 -5.96 11.65
C THR A 102 20.08 -5.49 10.22
N ARG A 103 20.44 -6.41 9.31
CA ARG A 103 20.78 -6.15 7.90
C ARG A 103 22.07 -5.34 7.63
N TYR A 104 22.74 -4.82 8.66
CA TYR A 104 23.93 -3.98 8.54
C TYR A 104 25.14 -4.57 9.27
N ASN A 105 26.33 -4.07 8.95
CA ASN A 105 27.54 -4.31 9.75
C ASN A 105 27.61 -3.37 10.97
N SER A 106 28.42 -3.74 11.95
CA SER A 106 28.57 -3.02 13.21
C SER A 106 28.97 -1.55 13.01
N GLU A 107 29.87 -1.24 12.06
CA GLU A 107 30.35 0.12 11.85
C GLU A 107 29.28 1.07 11.28
N THR A 108 28.26 0.51 10.61
CA THR A 108 27.09 1.29 10.13
C THR A 108 26.08 1.51 11.24
N LEU A 109 25.93 0.54 12.15
CA LEU A 109 25.00 0.62 13.28
C LEU A 109 25.47 1.59 14.38
N GLU A 110 26.74 2.00 14.36
CA GLU A 110 27.28 3.04 15.24
C GLU A 110 26.81 4.45 14.89
N VAL A 111 26.20 4.67 13.71
CA VAL A 111 25.67 5.98 13.35
C VAL A 111 24.23 6.12 13.85
N HIS A 112 23.99 7.15 14.64
CA HIS A 112 22.70 7.41 15.27
C HIS A 112 22.07 8.72 14.77
N TYR A 113 20.74 8.72 14.72
CA TYR A 113 19.93 9.92 14.65
C TYR A 113 18.94 9.87 15.81
N LYS A 114 18.95 10.87 16.70
CA LYS A 114 18.15 10.89 17.94
C LYS A 114 18.26 9.57 18.73
N GLU A 115 19.49 9.14 19.03
CA GLU A 115 19.78 7.89 19.77
C GLU A 115 19.34 6.58 19.08
N LYS A 116 18.91 6.62 17.81
CA LYS A 116 18.48 5.44 17.06
C LYS A 116 19.36 5.23 15.83
N ASN A 117 19.87 4.01 15.68
CA ASN A 117 20.55 3.61 14.45
C ASN A 117 19.53 3.24 13.36
N ILE A 118 20.03 3.01 12.14
CA ILE A 118 19.15 2.77 10.99
C ILE A 118 18.34 1.47 11.07
N SER A 119 18.86 0.43 11.73
CA SER A 119 18.11 -0.82 11.95
C SER A 119 16.95 -0.57 12.91
N GLN A 120 17.22 0.12 14.02
CA GLN A 120 16.18 0.45 15.00
C GLN A 120 15.08 1.34 14.41
N VAL A 121 15.42 2.22 13.45
CA VAL A 121 14.42 2.99 12.69
C VAL A 121 13.57 2.07 11.80
N LEU A 122 14.17 1.07 11.15
CA LEU A 122 13.41 0.09 10.37
C LEU A 122 12.49 -0.78 11.24
N ASP A 123 12.84 -1.00 12.50
CA ASP A 123 12.02 -1.76 13.46
C ASP A 123 10.88 -0.94 14.09
N MET A 124 10.81 0.38 13.85
CA MET A 124 9.70 1.21 14.33
C MET A 124 8.40 0.88 13.60
N THR A 125 7.28 0.93 14.33
CA THR A 125 5.96 0.99 13.71
C THR A 125 5.82 2.30 12.93
N VAL A 126 4.94 2.32 11.92
CA VAL A 126 4.63 3.55 11.18
C VAL A 126 4.12 4.64 12.13
N ASN A 127 3.31 4.30 13.14
CA ASN A 127 2.85 5.25 14.15
C ASN A 127 4.00 5.92 14.89
N ASP A 128 4.95 5.14 15.41
CA ASP A 128 6.12 5.66 16.13
C ASP A 128 7.02 6.48 15.20
N ALA A 129 7.18 6.00 13.96
CA ALA A 129 8.00 6.68 12.96
C ALA A 129 7.42 8.05 12.56
N VAL A 130 6.09 8.18 12.45
CA VAL A 130 5.42 9.47 12.18
C VAL A 130 5.76 10.48 13.27
N GLU A 131 5.72 10.07 14.54
CA GLU A 131 6.07 10.93 15.67
C GLU A 131 7.58 11.25 15.73
N PHE A 132 8.42 10.24 15.51
CA PHE A 132 9.87 10.36 15.53
C PHE A 132 10.39 11.35 14.47
N PHE A 133 9.79 11.33 13.28
CA PHE A 133 10.12 12.18 12.14
C PHE A 133 9.23 13.43 11.99
N GLN A 134 8.45 13.81 13.02
CA GLN A 134 7.52 14.95 12.95
C GLN A 134 8.16 16.28 12.50
N HIS A 135 9.45 16.49 12.77
CA HIS A 135 10.19 17.70 12.37
C HIS A 135 10.88 17.59 11.00
N ILE A 136 10.65 16.51 10.25
CA ILE A 136 11.16 16.32 8.89
C ILE A 136 9.95 16.11 7.96
N PRO A 137 9.34 17.20 7.46
CA PRO A 137 8.07 17.14 6.73
C PRO A 137 8.10 16.20 5.52
N LYS A 138 9.24 16.10 4.83
CA LYS A 138 9.38 15.21 3.66
C LYS A 138 9.18 13.73 4.02
N ILE A 139 9.76 13.29 5.14
CA ILE A 139 9.63 11.92 5.65
C ILE A 139 8.24 11.73 6.26
N GLN A 140 7.85 12.65 7.16
CA GLN A 140 6.58 12.59 7.86
C GLN A 140 5.38 12.47 6.90
N ARG A 141 5.34 13.25 5.81
CA ARG A 141 4.25 13.21 4.83
C ARG A 141 4.08 11.82 4.20
N LYS A 142 5.18 11.15 3.83
CA LYS A 142 5.13 9.78 3.28
C LYS A 142 4.71 8.74 4.33
N LEU A 143 5.16 8.89 5.57
CA LEU A 143 4.74 8.01 6.65
C LEU A 143 3.25 8.21 7.00
N GLN A 144 2.78 9.45 6.94
CA GLN A 144 1.38 9.79 7.19
C GLN A 144 0.46 9.12 6.18
N THR A 145 0.83 8.99 4.90
CA THR A 145 -0.02 8.28 3.93
C THR A 145 -0.17 6.79 4.25
N ILE A 146 0.88 6.15 4.78
CA ILE A 146 0.82 4.75 5.26
C ILE A 146 -0.10 4.65 6.49
N LYS A 147 -0.03 5.64 7.39
CA LYS A 147 -0.92 5.72 8.55
C LYS A 147 -2.38 5.95 8.16
N ASP A 148 -2.64 6.84 7.20
CA ASP A 148 -3.98 7.22 6.74
C ASP A 148 -4.75 6.03 6.16
N VAL A 149 -4.05 5.11 5.49
CA VAL A 149 -4.64 3.85 4.98
C VAL A 149 -4.80 2.77 6.06
N GLY A 150 -4.54 3.09 7.33
CA GLY A 150 -4.74 2.17 8.46
C GLY A 150 -3.56 1.22 8.72
N LEU A 151 -2.39 1.44 8.13
CA LEU A 151 -1.19 0.60 8.32
C LEU A 151 -0.23 1.15 9.39
N GLY A 152 -0.76 1.88 10.38
CA GLY A 152 0.03 2.48 11.46
C GLY A 152 0.79 1.47 12.34
N TYR A 153 0.31 0.22 12.40
CA TYR A 153 0.87 -0.86 13.23
C TYR A 153 2.02 -1.62 12.54
N VAL A 154 2.14 -1.51 11.22
CA VAL A 154 3.18 -2.20 10.44
C VAL A 154 4.54 -1.56 10.72
N THR A 155 5.61 -2.35 10.79
CA THR A 155 6.98 -1.81 10.92
C THR A 155 7.57 -1.39 9.58
N LEU A 156 8.41 -0.36 9.57
CA LEU A 156 9.00 0.19 8.34
C LEU A 156 9.80 -0.87 7.54
N GLY A 157 10.49 -1.75 8.25
CA GLY A 157 11.35 -2.79 7.73
C GLY A 157 10.68 -4.15 7.53
N GLN A 158 9.38 -4.28 7.85
CA GLN A 158 8.64 -5.54 7.71
C GLN A 158 8.80 -6.10 6.29
N PRO A 159 9.32 -7.33 6.13
CA PRO A 159 9.47 -7.95 4.82
C PRO A 159 8.13 -7.97 4.05
N ALA A 160 8.14 -7.59 2.78
CA ALA A 160 6.93 -7.58 1.94
C ALA A 160 6.29 -8.96 1.82
N THR A 161 7.09 -10.03 1.94
CA THR A 161 6.63 -11.42 1.90
C THR A 161 5.77 -11.82 3.10
N THR A 162 5.78 -11.04 4.18
CA THR A 162 4.96 -11.28 5.38
C THR A 162 3.74 -10.37 5.47
N LEU A 163 3.53 -9.48 4.50
CA LEU A 163 2.31 -8.67 4.42
C LEU A 163 1.16 -9.52 3.85
N SER A 164 -0.02 -9.37 4.43
CA SER A 164 -1.27 -9.90 3.87
C SER A 164 -1.61 -9.20 2.55
N GLY A 165 -2.50 -9.81 1.75
CA GLY A 165 -2.99 -9.21 0.50
C GLY A 165 -3.61 -7.83 0.70
N GLY A 166 -4.46 -7.68 1.73
CA GLY A 166 -5.07 -6.38 2.07
C GLY A 166 -4.07 -5.35 2.60
N GLU A 167 -2.99 -5.75 3.29
CA GLU A 167 -1.90 -4.84 3.65
C GLU A 167 -1.09 -4.41 2.42
N ALA A 168 -0.80 -5.33 1.50
CA ALA A 168 -0.11 -5.04 0.26
C ALA A 168 -0.92 -4.05 -0.61
N GLN A 169 -2.22 -4.27 -0.74
CA GLN A 169 -3.13 -3.37 -1.46
C GLN A 169 -3.17 -1.97 -0.85
N ARG A 170 -3.31 -1.87 0.49
CA ARG A 170 -3.28 -0.58 1.19
C ARG A 170 -1.92 0.11 1.09
N MET A 171 -0.83 -0.65 1.06
CA MET A 171 0.51 -0.09 0.82
C MET A 171 0.65 0.51 -0.59
N LYS A 172 0.05 -0.11 -1.61
CA LYS A 172 -0.05 0.45 -2.97
C LYS A 172 -0.83 1.77 -2.96
N LEU A 173 -1.97 1.83 -2.29
CA LEU A 173 -2.74 3.07 -2.10
C LEU A 173 -1.90 4.17 -1.44
N ALA A 174 -1.22 3.87 -0.33
CA ALA A 174 -0.35 4.82 0.37
C ALA A 174 0.78 5.37 -0.53
N SER A 175 1.30 4.53 -1.43
CA SER A 175 2.33 4.92 -2.40
C SER A 175 1.81 5.84 -3.50
N GLU A 176 0.52 5.76 -3.84
CA GLU A 176 -0.12 6.65 -4.82
C GLU A 176 -0.56 7.97 -4.18
N LEU A 177 -1.01 7.95 -2.92
CA LEU A 177 -1.50 9.14 -2.20
C LEU A 177 -0.47 10.27 -2.06
N HIS A 178 0.82 9.96 -2.01
CA HIS A 178 1.86 11.00 -1.88
C HIS A 178 2.33 11.56 -3.22
N LYS A 179 1.93 10.94 -4.34
CA LYS A 179 2.29 11.40 -5.68
C LYS A 179 1.41 12.61 -6.04
N ARG A 180 1.96 13.55 -6.81
CA ARG A 180 1.20 14.69 -7.28
C ARG A 180 0.15 14.21 -8.29
N SER A 181 -1.13 14.44 -7.99
CA SER A 181 -2.24 14.17 -8.89
C SER A 181 -2.13 15.04 -10.16
N THR A 182 -2.42 14.43 -11.31
CA THR A 182 -2.67 15.15 -12.57
C THR A 182 -4.14 15.52 -12.76
N GLY A 183 -5.03 15.01 -11.89
CA GLY A 183 -6.48 15.14 -12.01
C GLY A 183 -7.07 14.34 -13.18
N LYS A 184 -6.30 13.38 -13.73
CA LYS A 184 -6.67 12.54 -14.87
C LYS A 184 -6.18 11.10 -14.73
N SER A 185 -5.90 10.68 -13.50
CA SER A 185 -5.57 9.28 -13.25
C SER A 185 -6.85 8.47 -13.04
N PHE A 186 -6.88 7.25 -13.56
CA PHE A 186 -7.96 6.30 -13.37
C PHE A 186 -7.45 5.14 -12.52
N TYR A 187 -7.99 5.02 -11.31
CA TYR A 187 -7.65 3.98 -10.34
C TYR A 187 -8.69 2.86 -10.40
N ILE A 188 -8.24 1.61 -10.48
CA ILE A 188 -9.08 0.42 -10.39
C ILE A 188 -8.70 -0.34 -9.12
N LEU A 189 -9.69 -0.67 -8.30
CA LEU A 189 -9.52 -1.46 -7.08
C LEU A 189 -10.45 -2.66 -7.11
N ASP A 190 -9.89 -3.85 -6.89
CA ASP A 190 -10.64 -5.09 -6.76
C ASP A 190 -10.82 -5.46 -5.29
N GLU A 191 -12.08 -5.46 -4.83
CA GLU A 191 -12.54 -5.74 -3.46
C GLU A 191 -11.63 -5.20 -2.34
N PRO A 192 -11.39 -3.87 -2.30
CA PRO A 192 -10.45 -3.27 -1.36
C PRO A 192 -10.88 -3.36 0.11
N THR A 193 -12.12 -3.78 0.40
CA THR A 193 -12.58 -4.02 1.78
C THR A 193 -12.36 -5.44 2.28
N THR A 194 -11.80 -6.33 1.47
CA THR A 194 -11.53 -7.72 1.87
C THR A 194 -10.69 -7.78 3.15
N GLY A 195 -11.25 -8.37 4.20
CA GLY A 195 -10.59 -8.54 5.50
C GLY A 195 -10.49 -7.25 6.34
N LEU A 196 -11.17 -6.16 5.96
CA LEU A 196 -11.19 -4.93 6.74
C LEU A 196 -12.34 -4.89 7.74
N HIS A 197 -12.03 -4.37 8.93
CA HIS A 197 -13.04 -4.01 9.92
C HIS A 197 -13.78 -2.74 9.48
N THR A 198 -15.02 -2.52 9.96
CA THR A 198 -15.85 -1.36 9.58
C THR A 198 -15.16 0.00 9.76
N GLU A 199 -14.34 0.14 10.81
CA GLU A 199 -13.56 1.37 11.03
C GLU A 199 -12.48 1.58 9.96
N ASP A 200 -11.84 0.51 9.49
CA ASP A 200 -10.83 0.59 8.44
C ASP A 200 -11.47 0.84 7.06
N ILE A 201 -12.70 0.37 6.85
CA ILE A 201 -13.51 0.73 5.67
C ILE A 201 -13.75 2.24 5.65
N ALA A 202 -14.14 2.84 6.79
CA ALA A 202 -14.33 4.28 6.87
C ALA A 202 -13.04 5.08 6.59
N ARG A 203 -11.88 4.59 7.01
CA ARG A 203 -10.57 5.19 6.68
C ARG A 203 -10.25 5.06 5.20
N LEU A 204 -10.48 3.88 4.62
CA LEU A 204 -10.30 3.63 3.19
C LEU A 204 -11.20 4.56 2.36
N LEU A 205 -12.47 4.70 2.71
CA LEU A 205 -13.40 5.59 2.00
C LEU A 205 -12.94 7.05 2.02
N LYS A 206 -12.41 7.54 3.14
CA LYS A 206 -11.80 8.89 3.20
C LYS A 206 -10.60 9.03 2.27
N VAL A 207 -9.81 7.97 2.14
CA VAL A 207 -8.67 7.93 1.22
C VAL A 207 -9.13 7.94 -0.24
N LEU A 208 -10.15 7.15 -0.59
CA LEU A 208 -10.69 7.09 -1.94
C LEU A 208 -11.36 8.42 -2.35
N ALA A 209 -12.13 9.03 -1.43
CA ALA A 209 -12.73 10.34 -1.65
C ALA A 209 -11.68 11.40 -1.97
N ARG A 210 -10.53 11.40 -1.28
CA ARG A 210 -9.42 12.32 -1.58
C ARG A 210 -8.87 12.16 -3.01
N PHE A 211 -8.80 10.94 -3.54
CA PHE A 211 -8.39 10.77 -4.94
C PHE A 211 -9.38 11.40 -5.91
N VAL A 212 -10.68 11.28 -5.63
CA VAL A 212 -11.75 11.90 -6.42
C VAL A 212 -11.73 13.42 -6.29
N ASP A 213 -11.54 13.96 -5.08
CA ASP A 213 -11.39 15.41 -4.82
C ASP A 213 -10.20 16.01 -5.56
N ASP A 214 -9.12 15.24 -5.73
CA ASP A 214 -7.94 15.61 -6.52
C ASP A 214 -8.18 15.52 -8.05
N GLY A 215 -9.42 15.28 -8.48
CA GLY A 215 -9.88 15.20 -9.87
C GLY A 215 -9.73 13.84 -10.53
N ASN A 216 -9.29 12.80 -9.80
CA ASN A 216 -9.10 11.47 -10.39
C ASN A 216 -10.40 10.68 -10.45
N THR A 217 -10.39 9.60 -11.23
CA THR A 217 -11.49 8.62 -11.25
C THR A 217 -11.09 7.40 -10.44
N VAL A 218 -11.99 6.91 -9.59
CA VAL A 218 -11.80 5.70 -8.79
C VAL A 218 -12.93 4.73 -9.13
N LEU A 219 -12.57 3.59 -9.73
CA LEU A 219 -13.46 2.47 -9.98
C LEU A 219 -13.18 1.39 -8.96
N VAL A 220 -14.21 0.96 -8.25
CA VAL A 220 -14.12 -0.08 -7.23
C VAL A 220 -15.07 -1.22 -7.59
N ILE A 221 -14.56 -2.45 -7.56
CA ILE A 221 -15.38 -3.66 -7.59
C ILE A 221 -15.63 -4.04 -6.13
N GLU A 222 -16.89 -4.01 -5.71
CA GLU A 222 -17.26 -4.25 -4.32
C GLU A 222 -18.61 -4.95 -4.18
N HIS A 223 -18.75 -5.68 -3.09
CA HIS A 223 -20.02 -6.22 -2.61
C HIS A 223 -20.39 -5.62 -1.24
N ASN A 224 -19.50 -4.85 -0.62
CA ASN A 224 -19.75 -4.21 0.66
C ASN A 224 -20.67 -2.98 0.51
N LEU A 225 -21.89 -3.09 1.05
CA LEU A 225 -22.90 -2.03 0.97
C LEU A 225 -22.47 -0.70 1.63
N ASP A 226 -21.56 -0.74 2.62
CA ASP A 226 -21.07 0.49 3.25
C ASP A 226 -20.12 1.27 2.33
N VAL A 227 -19.51 0.62 1.33
CA VAL A 227 -18.78 1.29 0.25
C VAL A 227 -19.74 1.72 -0.86
N ILE A 228 -20.58 0.79 -1.32
CA ILE A 228 -21.49 1.01 -2.46
C ILE A 228 -22.39 2.22 -2.23
N LYS A 229 -22.92 2.40 -1.01
CA LYS A 229 -23.77 3.55 -0.67
C LYS A 229 -23.09 4.92 -0.77
N THR A 230 -21.76 4.95 -0.73
CA THR A 230 -20.97 6.20 -0.80
C THR A 230 -20.49 6.54 -2.20
N ALA A 231 -20.77 5.70 -3.18
CA ALA A 231 -20.38 5.94 -4.56
C ALA A 231 -21.25 7.03 -5.21
N ASP A 232 -20.62 7.89 -6.01
CA ASP A 232 -21.36 8.88 -6.82
C ASP A 232 -22.11 8.24 -7.99
N HIS A 233 -21.62 7.09 -8.47
CA HIS A 233 -22.20 6.35 -9.59
C HIS A 233 -21.93 4.85 -9.43
N ILE A 234 -22.93 4.04 -9.74
CA ILE A 234 -22.90 2.57 -9.69
C ILE A 234 -23.22 2.02 -11.07
N ILE A 235 -22.53 0.94 -11.45
CA ILE A 235 -22.87 0.10 -12.59
C ILE A 235 -23.15 -1.30 -12.03
N ASP A 236 -24.42 -1.69 -12.01
CA ASP A 236 -24.86 -2.98 -11.48
C ASP A 236 -24.94 -4.03 -12.60
N LEU A 237 -24.29 -5.18 -12.37
CA LEU A 237 -24.18 -6.27 -13.32
C LEU A 237 -24.96 -7.49 -12.83
N GLY A 238 -25.60 -8.21 -13.75
CA GLY A 238 -26.36 -9.41 -13.41
C GLY A 238 -27.23 -9.89 -14.56
N PRO A 239 -28.46 -10.39 -14.28
CA PRO A 239 -29.05 -10.53 -12.95
C PRO A 239 -28.41 -11.65 -12.12
N GLU A 240 -27.85 -12.66 -12.77
CA GLU A 240 -27.21 -13.81 -12.14
C GLU A 240 -25.71 -13.85 -12.41
N GLY A 241 -25.01 -14.82 -11.80
CA GLY A 241 -23.64 -15.17 -12.16
C GLY A 241 -23.55 -16.07 -13.41
N GLY A 242 -22.36 -16.14 -14.01
CA GLY A 242 -22.06 -17.06 -15.11
C GLY A 242 -22.86 -16.78 -16.38
N VAL A 243 -23.47 -17.81 -16.97
CA VAL A 243 -24.20 -17.72 -18.25
C VAL A 243 -25.49 -16.89 -18.13
N GLY A 244 -26.04 -16.77 -16.91
CA GLY A 244 -27.21 -15.93 -16.62
C GLY A 244 -26.88 -14.46 -16.35
N GLY A 245 -25.60 -14.07 -16.45
CA GLY A 245 -25.12 -12.73 -16.14
C GLY A 245 -24.61 -11.95 -17.34
N GLY A 246 -23.78 -10.95 -17.07
CA GLY A 246 -23.08 -10.17 -18.10
C GLY A 246 -23.93 -9.08 -18.74
N THR A 247 -25.06 -8.72 -18.12
CA THR A 247 -25.90 -7.60 -18.55
C THR A 247 -25.87 -6.48 -17.52
N ILE A 248 -26.04 -5.25 -18.00
CA ILE A 248 -26.20 -4.07 -17.12
C ILE A 248 -27.65 -4.03 -16.67
N ILE A 249 -27.88 -4.13 -15.35
CA ILE A 249 -29.22 -4.16 -14.75
C ILE A 249 -29.67 -2.76 -14.36
N ALA A 250 -28.76 -1.98 -13.77
CA ALA A 250 -28.99 -0.62 -13.34
C ALA A 250 -27.70 0.19 -13.44
N THR A 251 -27.84 1.49 -13.71
CA THR A 251 -26.74 2.46 -13.63
C THR A 251 -27.30 3.76 -13.06
N GLY A 252 -26.52 4.45 -12.25
CA GLY A 252 -26.97 5.70 -11.63
C GLY A 252 -26.40 5.92 -10.25
N THR A 253 -27.00 6.83 -9.49
CA THR A 253 -26.68 7.04 -8.08
C THR A 253 -27.14 5.84 -7.22
N PRO A 254 -26.64 5.71 -5.97
CA PRO A 254 -27.14 4.72 -5.01
C PRO A 254 -28.66 4.69 -4.89
N GLU A 255 -29.32 5.84 -4.90
CA GLU A 255 -30.78 5.97 -4.79
C GLU A 255 -31.49 5.48 -6.05
N GLU A 256 -30.95 5.80 -7.24
CA GLU A 256 -31.50 5.35 -8.52
C GLU A 256 -31.40 3.82 -8.66
N VAL A 257 -30.26 3.23 -8.27
CA VAL A 257 -30.09 1.76 -8.24
C VAL A 257 -31.00 1.12 -7.20
N ALA A 258 -31.16 1.72 -6.01
CA ALA A 258 -32.06 1.22 -4.96
C ALA A 258 -33.55 1.26 -5.33
N ALA A 259 -33.93 2.06 -6.32
CA ALA A 259 -35.30 2.10 -6.85
C ALA A 259 -35.58 1.01 -7.89
N ASN A 260 -34.55 0.37 -8.46
CA ASN A 260 -34.71 -0.66 -9.48
C ASN A 260 -35.01 -2.03 -8.86
N GLU A 261 -36.22 -2.54 -9.06
CA GLU A 261 -36.67 -3.83 -8.50
C GLU A 261 -35.94 -5.05 -9.10
N ALA A 262 -35.34 -4.93 -10.28
CA ALA A 262 -34.58 -6.01 -10.91
C ALA A 262 -33.15 -6.13 -10.38
N SER A 263 -32.67 -5.15 -9.61
CA SER A 263 -31.32 -5.12 -9.06
C SER A 263 -31.27 -5.76 -7.67
N TYR A 264 -30.51 -6.85 -7.53
CA TYR A 264 -30.20 -7.41 -6.21
C TYR A 264 -29.46 -6.39 -5.34
N THR A 265 -28.48 -5.69 -5.92
CA THR A 265 -27.74 -4.61 -5.27
C THR A 265 -28.71 -3.55 -4.74
N GLY A 266 -29.65 -3.10 -5.57
CA GLY A 266 -30.67 -2.12 -5.19
C GLY A 266 -31.57 -2.59 -4.05
N HIS A 267 -32.00 -3.86 -4.08
CA HIS A 267 -32.83 -4.45 -3.02
C HIS A 267 -32.18 -4.35 -1.64
N TYR A 268 -30.90 -4.72 -1.53
CA TYR A 268 -30.16 -4.66 -0.26
C TYR A 268 -29.74 -3.24 0.11
N LEU A 269 -29.36 -2.42 -0.88
CA LEU A 269 -28.94 -1.03 -0.68
C LEU A 269 -30.06 -0.16 -0.09
N LYS A 270 -31.31 -0.41 -0.50
CA LYS A 270 -32.49 0.28 0.02
C LYS A 270 -32.64 0.20 1.54
N GLY A 271 -32.20 -0.90 2.16
CA GLY A 271 -32.19 -1.04 3.62
C GLY A 271 -31.13 -0.16 4.29
N LYS A 272 -29.97 0.01 3.65
CA LYS A 272 -28.84 0.78 4.18
C LYS A 272 -29.01 2.29 4.04
N LEU A 273 -29.66 2.75 2.98
CA LEU A 273 -29.94 4.19 2.75
C LEU A 273 -30.99 4.77 3.71
N LYS A 274 -31.84 3.94 4.32
CA LYS A 274 -32.91 4.38 5.24
C LYS A 274 -32.46 4.60 6.69
N HIS A 275 -31.22 4.25 7.02
CA HIS A 275 -30.70 4.23 8.40
C HIS A 275 -29.71 5.37 8.70
N GLU A 276 -29.83 6.50 8.00
CA GLU A 276 -29.26 7.79 8.42
C GLU A 276 -30.30 8.63 9.18
#